data_AF-A0A8S0XQY6-F1
#
_entry.id   AF-A0A8S0XQY6-F1
#
_cell.length_a   1.000
_cell.length_b   1.000
_cell.length_c   1.000
_cell.angle_alpha   90.00
_cell.angle_beta   90.00
_cell.angle_gamma   90.00
#
_symmetry.space_group_name_H-M   'P 1'
#
loop_
_entity.id
_entity.type
_entity.pdbx_description
1 polymer ?
#
loop_
_entity_poly.entity_id
_entity_poly.type
_entity_poly.pdbx_seq_one_letter_code
_entity_poly.pdbx_strand_id
1 'polypeptide(L)'
;MQQDRAAKPDNTAVRTALWRALHVQADALPHVFEDEIGLKLIEPDEDWRNRPDMSSFTKPFRASILARARFIEDLVEEQVSSGVDQYVLLGAG
;
A
#
# COMPACT_ATOMS: atom_id res chain seq x y z
N MET A 1 -9.45 31.34 12.82
CA MET A 1 -9.95 29.95 12.81
C MET A 1 -9.76 29.41 11.40
N GLN A 2 -8.67 28.68 11.16
CA GLN A 2 -8.47 27.97 9.89
C GLN A 2 -8.70 26.50 10.21
N GLN A 3 -9.74 25.92 9.62
CA GLN A 3 -10.20 24.58 9.95
C GLN A 3 -9.10 23.56 9.59
N ASP A 4 -8.68 22.78 10.58
CA ASP A 4 -8.05 21.46 10.39
C ASP A 4 -8.99 20.57 9.57
N ARG A 5 -8.89 20.65 8.24
CA ARG A 5 -9.26 19.52 7.40
C ARG A 5 -8.04 18.64 7.35
N ALA A 6 -8.04 17.53 8.08
CA ALA A 6 -7.17 16.42 7.75
C ALA A 6 -7.32 16.17 6.24
N ALA A 7 -6.24 16.42 5.49
CA ALA A 7 -6.27 16.24 4.04
C ALA A 7 -6.57 14.77 3.78
N LYS A 8 -7.68 14.48 3.12
CA LYS A 8 -8.01 13.11 2.76
C LYS A 8 -6.94 12.59 1.79
N PRO A 9 -6.52 11.32 1.91
CA PRO A 9 -5.63 10.72 0.93
C PRO A 9 -6.27 10.80 -0.46
N ASP A 10 -5.44 10.98 -1.48
CA ASP A 10 -5.93 10.96 -2.85
C ASP A 10 -6.38 9.54 -3.27
N ASN A 11 -7.07 9.44 -4.40
CA ASN A 11 -7.59 8.15 -4.85
C ASN A 11 -6.48 7.13 -5.17
N THR A 12 -5.30 7.58 -5.58
CA THR A 12 -4.16 6.73 -5.90
C THR A 12 -3.53 6.14 -4.63
N ALA A 13 -3.33 6.98 -3.61
CA ALA A 13 -2.91 6.57 -2.27
C ALA A 13 -3.84 5.48 -1.72
N VAL A 14 -5.16 5.76 -1.73
CA VAL A 14 -6.19 4.81 -1.28
C VAL A 14 -6.15 3.51 -2.08
N ARG A 15 -6.16 3.60 -3.42
CA ARG A 15 -6.18 2.40 -4.29
C ARG A 15 -4.95 1.52 -4.08
N THR A 16 -3.75 2.12 -4.01
CA THR A 16 -2.51 1.35 -3.86
C THR A 16 -2.44 0.64 -2.51
N ALA A 17 -2.88 1.29 -1.43
CA ALA A 17 -2.95 0.68 -0.11
C ALA A 17 -3.99 -0.46 -0.04
N LEU A 18 -5.17 -0.27 -0.62
CA LEU A 18 -6.18 -1.34 -0.70
C LEU A 18 -5.72 -2.51 -1.58
N TRP A 19 -4.94 -2.26 -2.63
CA TRP A 19 -4.32 -3.32 -3.43
C TRP A 19 -3.29 -4.14 -2.65
N ARG A 20 -2.50 -3.51 -1.77
CA ARG A 20 -1.57 -4.25 -0.90
C ARG A 20 -2.32 -5.18 0.05
N ALA A 21 -3.42 -4.70 0.66
CA ALA A 21 -4.26 -5.55 1.51
C ALA A 21 -5.01 -6.64 0.72
N LEU A 22 -5.52 -6.32 -0.47
CA LEU A 22 -6.20 -7.29 -1.33
C LEU A 22 -5.27 -8.43 -1.75
N HIS A 23 -3.98 -8.17 -1.92
CA HIS A 23 -2.99 -9.20 -2.20
C HIS A 23 -2.96 -10.25 -1.09
N VAL A 24 -2.83 -9.81 0.16
CA VAL A 24 -2.81 -10.70 1.33
C VAL A 24 -4.09 -11.52 1.45
N GLN A 25 -5.24 -10.90 1.19
CA GLN A 25 -6.53 -11.50 1.46
C GLN A 25 -7.09 -12.38 0.33
N ALA A 26 -6.66 -12.17 -0.92
CA ALA A 26 -7.28 -12.81 -2.08
C ALA A 26 -6.31 -13.50 -3.05
N ASP A 27 -5.02 -13.14 -3.06
CA ASP A 27 -4.06 -13.81 -3.92
C ASP A 27 -3.51 -15.08 -3.25
N ALA A 28 -3.22 -16.09 -4.07
CA ALA A 28 -2.69 -17.36 -3.59
C ALA A 28 -1.26 -17.19 -3.07
N LEU A 29 -0.88 -18.03 -2.10
CA LEU A 29 0.49 -18.11 -1.60
C LEU A 29 1.45 -18.64 -2.68
N PRO A 30 2.74 -18.27 -2.63
CA PRO A 30 3.34 -17.32 -1.68
C PRO A 30 3.08 -15.86 -2.04
N HIS A 31 2.92 -15.01 -1.02
CA HIS A 31 2.79 -13.56 -1.20
C HIS A 31 4.16 -12.91 -1.48
N VAL A 32 4.15 -11.80 -2.22
CA VAL A 32 5.36 -11.00 -2.47
C VAL A 32 5.84 -10.38 -1.16
N PHE A 33 4.91 -9.83 -0.39
CA PHE A 33 5.03 -9.43 1.01
C PHE A 33 3.62 -9.18 1.57
N GLU A 34 3.51 -9.08 2.89
CA GLU A 34 2.23 -8.87 3.58
C GLU A 34 2.12 -7.43 4.08
N ASP A 35 1.12 -6.68 3.61
CA ASP A 35 0.79 -5.35 4.13
C ASP A 35 -0.72 -5.11 4.17
N GLU A 36 -1.25 -5.10 5.40
CA GLU A 36 -2.62 -4.69 5.72
C GLU A 36 -2.68 -3.37 6.51
N ILE A 37 -1.55 -2.70 6.73
CA ILE A 37 -1.48 -1.43 7.49
C ILE A 37 -2.27 -0.36 6.74
N GLY A 38 -2.11 -0.28 5.41
CA GLY A 38 -2.87 0.65 4.58
C GLY A 38 -4.39 0.49 4.71
N LEU A 39 -4.89 -0.75 4.81
CA LEU A 39 -6.32 -1.01 5.04
C LEU A 39 -6.77 -0.49 6.41
N LYS A 40 -5.96 -0.70 7.45
CA LYS A 40 -6.24 -0.20 8.80
C LYS A 40 -6.20 1.33 8.89
N LEU A 41 -5.33 1.99 8.13
CA LEU A 41 -5.24 3.45 8.10
C LEU A 41 -6.37 4.10 7.30
N ILE A 42 -6.82 3.45 6.21
CA ILE A 42 -7.88 3.98 5.36
C ILE A 42 -9.25 3.80 6.01
N GLU A 43 -9.44 2.73 6.79
CA GLU A 43 -10.73 2.36 7.39
C GLU A 43 -11.89 2.46 6.39
N PRO A 44 -11.82 1.78 5.23
CA PRO A 44 -12.86 1.89 4.22
C PRO A 44 -14.14 1.15 4.66
N ASP A 45 -15.25 1.45 4.00
CA ASP A 45 -16.50 0.70 4.16
C ASP A 45 -16.30 -0.81 3.95
N GLU A 46 -17.11 -1.64 4.61
CA GLU A 46 -16.97 -3.11 4.59
C GLU A 46 -17.00 -3.70 3.15
N ASP A 47 -17.68 -3.03 2.23
CA ASP A 47 -17.86 -3.42 0.85
C ASP A 47 -16.76 -2.93 -0.11
N TRP A 48 -15.65 -2.39 0.41
CA TRP A 48 -14.57 -1.82 -0.41
C TRP A 48 -14.02 -2.76 -1.50
N ARG A 49 -14.12 -4.09 -1.30
CA ARG A 49 -13.72 -5.09 -2.30
C ARG A 49 -14.61 -5.12 -3.54
N ASN A 50 -15.81 -4.52 -3.47
CA ASN A 50 -16.73 -4.38 -4.60
C ASN A 50 -16.41 -3.18 -5.50
N ARG A 51 -15.44 -2.34 -5.13
CA ARG A 51 -15.02 -1.22 -5.98
C ARG A 51 -14.56 -1.73 -7.36
N PRO A 52 -14.82 -0.98 -8.46
CA PRO A 52 -14.42 -1.41 -9.81
C PRO A 52 -12.92 -1.68 -9.96
N ASP A 53 -12.10 -0.96 -9.18
CA ASP A 53 -10.65 -1.09 -9.15
C ASP A 53 -10.14 -2.25 -8.27
N MET A 54 -10.99 -3.14 -7.76
CA MET A 54 -10.60 -4.30 -6.95
C MET A 54 -10.84 -5.65 -7.66
N SER A 55 -11.35 -5.62 -8.90
CA SER A 55 -11.67 -6.83 -9.66
C SER A 55 -10.45 -7.65 -10.08
N SER A 56 -10.64 -8.90 -10.48
CA SER A 56 -9.57 -9.78 -11.00
C SER A 56 -8.83 -9.21 -12.21
N PHE A 57 -9.47 -8.33 -13.00
CA PHE A 57 -8.83 -7.61 -14.08
C PHE A 57 -7.64 -6.76 -13.60
N THR A 58 -7.68 -6.30 -12.35
CA THR A 58 -6.63 -5.46 -11.78
C THR A 58 -5.39 -6.22 -11.31
N LYS A 59 -5.40 -7.56 -11.34
CA LYS A 59 -4.29 -8.41 -10.86
C LYS A 59 -2.91 -7.99 -11.37
N PRO A 60 -2.69 -7.73 -12.68
CA PRO A 60 -1.37 -7.32 -13.16
C PRO A 60 -0.93 -5.94 -12.64
N PHE A 61 -1.87 -4.99 -12.51
CA PHE A 61 -1.58 -3.66 -11.97
C PHE A 61 -1.32 -3.69 -10.47
N ARG A 62 -2.07 -4.51 -9.74
CA ARG A 62 -1.79 -4.81 -8.34
C ARG A 62 -0.37 -5.37 -8.22
N ALA A 63 -0.02 -6.39 -9.01
CA ALA A 63 1.32 -7.01 -8.96
C ALA A 63 2.47 -5.99 -9.14
N SER A 64 2.34 -4.99 -10.02
CA SER A 64 3.37 -3.95 -10.18
C SER A 64 3.50 -3.04 -8.95
N ILE A 65 2.39 -2.74 -8.27
CA ILE A 65 2.39 -2.01 -7.00
C ILE A 65 3.04 -2.84 -5.88
N LEU A 66 2.79 -4.15 -5.82
CA LEU A 66 3.43 -5.03 -4.84
C LEU A 66 4.94 -5.12 -5.07
N ALA A 67 5.37 -5.32 -6.31
CA ALA A 67 6.79 -5.37 -6.65
C ALA A 67 7.53 -4.07 -6.28
N ARG A 68 6.91 -2.91 -6.57
CA ARG A 68 7.47 -1.60 -6.20
C ARG A 68 7.60 -1.43 -4.68
N ALA A 69 6.57 -1.82 -3.94
CA ALA A 69 6.60 -1.71 -2.48
C ALA A 69 7.67 -2.64 -1.88
N ARG A 70 7.69 -3.91 -2.31
CA ARG A 70 8.70 -4.88 -1.87
C ARG A 70 10.13 -4.40 -2.10
N PHE A 71 10.40 -3.84 -3.27
CA PHE A 71 11.73 -3.33 -3.60
C PHE A 71 12.21 -2.24 -2.62
N ILE A 72 11.32 -1.33 -2.21
CA ILE A 72 11.68 -0.27 -1.26
C ILE A 72 11.93 -0.85 0.14
N GLU A 73 11.12 -1.82 0.58
CA GLU A 73 11.35 -2.51 1.86
C GLU A 73 12.73 -3.19 1.88
N ASP A 74 13.03 -3.98 0.85
CA ASP A 74 14.33 -4.67 0.72
C ASP A 74 15.50 -3.66 0.69
N LEU A 75 15.35 -2.55 -0.04
CA LEU A 75 16.37 -1.50 -0.11
C LEU A 75 16.60 -0.84 1.26
N VAL A 76 15.54 -0.51 1.99
CA VAL A 76 15.68 0.10 3.33
C VAL A 76 16.37 -0.88 4.28
N GLU A 77 15.99 -2.15 4.27
CA GLU A 77 16.62 -3.19 5.08
C GLU A 77 18.12 -3.35 4.75
N GLU A 78 18.49 -3.34 3.46
CA GLU A 78 19.88 -3.38 3.00
C GLU A 78 20.69 -2.16 3.46
N GLN A 79 20.13 -0.95 3.31
CA GLN A 79 20.81 0.28 3.70
C GLN A 79 20.97 0.41 5.21
N VAL A 80 19.95 0.01 5.99
CA VAL A 80 20.05 -0.04 7.45
C VAL A 80 21.14 -1.02 7.88
N SER A 81 21.23 -2.19 7.24
CA SER A 81 22.31 -3.16 7.48
C SER A 81 23.70 -2.61 7.13
N SER A 82 23.77 -1.63 6.23
CA SER A 82 24.99 -0.93 5.82
C SER A 82 25.32 0.30 6.68
N GLY A 83 24.55 0.55 7.75
CA GLY A 83 24.81 1.61 8.72
C GLY A 83 24.05 2.92 8.47
N VAL A 84 23.10 2.95 7.54
CA VAL A 84 22.17 4.09 7.39
C VAL A 84 21.19 4.10 8.57
N ASP A 85 21.16 5.19 9.32
CA ASP A 85 20.30 5.36 10.51
C ASP A 85 19.14 6.36 10.29
N GLN A 86 19.12 7.03 9.14
CA GLN A 86 18.10 8.00 8.77
C GLN A 86 17.72 7.87 7.30
N TYR A 87 16.42 7.81 7.02
CA TYR A 87 15.87 7.92 5.66
C TYR A 87 14.63 8.83 5.66
N VAL A 88 14.25 9.30 4.47
CA VAL A 88 13.10 10.17 4.26
C VAL A 88 12.18 9.56 3.22
N LEU A 89 10.91 9.40 3.56
CA LEU A 89 9.86 9.02 2.62
C LEU A 89 9.20 10.27 2.04
N LEU A 90 9.50 10.57 0.77
CA LEU A 90 8.89 11.68 0.04
C LEU A 90 7.59 11.20 -0.62
N GLY A 91 6.49 11.91 -0.38
CA GLY A 91 5.17 11.48 -0.85
C GLY A 91 4.73 10.19 -0.15
N ALA A 92 4.76 10.17 1.18
CA ALA A 92 4.42 9.01 2.01
C ALA A 92 2.91 8.62 1.98
N GLY A 93 2.10 9.33 1.18
CA GLY A 93 0.70 9.03 0.91
C GLY A 93 0.56 8.33 -0.43
#